data_AF-A0A0K2L9P7-F1
#
_entry.id   AF-A0A0K2L9P7-F1
#
_cell.length_a   1.000
_cell.length_b   1.000
_cell.length_c   1.000
_cell.angle_alpha   90.00
_cell.angle_beta   90.00
_cell.angle_gamma   90.00
#
_symmetry.space_group_name_H-M   'P 1'
#
loop_
_entity.id
_entity.type
_entity.pdbx_description
1 polymer ?
#
loop_
_entity_poly.entity_id
_entity_poly.type
_entity_poly.pdbx_seq_one_letter_code
_entity_poly.pdbx_strand_id
1 'polypeptide(L)'
;MLYSTASLTYKDSYSFGSLNQSQGSRLVKRTSDWDVVVNTVDSKYKLTASADPLTTGGSTDTHTLSGGLVYVDPKTGISQSMTSPVTLSENDSETTYKYPISDSWSADSGILLKVDSNPFAGSYSGGLNWDLTDSI
;
A
#
# COMPACT_ATOMS: atom_id res chain seq x y z
N MET A 1 23.60 -0.92 -26.73
CA MET A 1 22.75 -0.18 -25.77
C MET A 1 22.50 -1.12 -24.61
N LEU A 2 22.95 -0.76 -23.42
CA LEU A 2 22.56 -1.44 -22.19
C LEU A 2 21.21 -0.83 -21.78
N TYR A 3 20.16 -1.65 -21.69
CA TYR A 3 18.84 -1.18 -21.26
C TYR A 3 18.82 -1.22 -19.73
N SER A 4 18.87 -0.04 -19.09
CA SER A 4 18.58 0.10 -17.67
C SER A 4 17.06 0.09 -17.48
N THR A 5 16.57 -0.62 -16.47
CA THR A 5 15.13 -0.65 -16.18
C THR A 5 14.86 -0.99 -14.72
N ALA A 6 13.82 -0.39 -14.17
CA ALA A 6 13.13 -0.86 -12.98
C ALA A 6 11.71 -1.32 -13.36
N SER A 7 11.25 -2.43 -12.79
CA SER A 7 9.89 -2.93 -13.00
C SER A 7 9.27 -3.42 -11.68
N LEU A 8 7.96 -3.27 -11.55
CA LEU A 8 7.19 -3.67 -10.37
C LEU A 8 6.38 -4.94 -10.67
N THR A 9 6.53 -5.96 -9.84
CA THR A 9 5.59 -7.09 -9.76
C THR A 9 4.62 -6.83 -8.62
N TYR A 10 3.32 -6.90 -8.91
CA TYR A 10 2.23 -6.67 -7.96
C TYR A 10 0.99 -7.49 -8.37
N LYS A 11 0.01 -7.62 -7.46
CA LYS A 11 -1.29 -8.25 -7.74
C LYS A 11 -2.36 -7.20 -8.09
N ASP A 12 -3.32 -7.59 -8.92
CA ASP A 12 -4.43 -6.72 -9.36
C ASP A 12 -5.40 -6.33 -8.23
N SER A 13 -5.47 -7.14 -7.18
CA SER A 13 -6.40 -6.93 -6.07
C SER A 13 -5.79 -7.33 -4.74
N TYR A 14 -6.13 -6.55 -3.72
CA TYR A 14 -5.79 -6.81 -2.33
C TYR A 14 -7.02 -6.69 -1.45
N SER A 15 -7.02 -7.38 -0.31
CA SER A 15 -8.12 -7.29 0.65
C SER A 15 -7.61 -7.21 2.09
N PHE A 16 -8.46 -6.61 2.93
CA PHE A 16 -8.26 -6.45 4.36
C PHE A 16 -9.32 -7.21 5.12
N GLY A 17 -9.03 -7.56 6.37
CA GLY A 17 -9.96 -8.30 7.23
C GLY A 17 -11.29 -7.56 7.42
N SER A 18 -12.34 -8.32 7.74
CA SER A 18 -13.62 -7.74 8.15
C SER A 18 -13.52 -7.10 9.53
N LEU A 19 -14.21 -5.99 9.73
CA LEU A 19 -14.35 -5.33 11.03
C LEU A 19 -15.84 -5.16 11.37
N ASN A 20 -16.23 -5.53 12.59
CA ASN A 20 -17.53 -5.15 13.14
C ASN A 20 -17.49 -3.70 13.61
N GLN A 21 -18.63 -2.99 13.56
CA GLN A 21 -18.70 -1.61 14.04
C GLN A 21 -18.06 -1.48 15.43
N SER A 22 -17.05 -0.63 15.54
CA SER A 22 -16.38 -0.32 16.79
C SER A 22 -16.41 1.18 17.08
N GLN A 23 -16.56 1.51 18.35
CA GLN A 23 -16.58 2.90 18.84
C GLN A 23 -15.20 3.59 18.74
N GLY A 24 -14.12 2.86 18.41
CA GLY A 24 -12.76 3.40 18.34
C GLY A 24 -12.08 3.10 17.00
N SER A 25 -11.06 3.92 16.68
CA SER A 25 -10.20 3.73 15.51
C SER A 25 -9.37 2.45 15.64
N ARG A 26 -9.21 1.71 14.54
CA ARG A 26 -8.51 0.42 14.49
C ARG A 26 -7.71 0.28 13.21
N LEU A 27 -6.59 -0.44 13.31
CA LEU A 27 -5.88 -0.97 12.16
C LEU A 27 -6.43 -2.35 11.82
N VAL A 28 -6.70 -2.56 10.54
CA VAL A 28 -7.21 -3.77 9.95
C VAL A 28 -6.11 -4.37 9.09
N LYS A 29 -5.79 -5.63 9.39
CA LYS A 29 -4.70 -6.37 8.76
C LYS A 29 -5.09 -6.82 7.36
N ARG A 30 -4.07 -7.06 6.54
CA ARG A 30 -4.20 -7.72 5.24
C ARG A 30 -4.75 -9.14 5.45
N THR A 31 -5.56 -9.64 4.51
CA THR A 31 -6.09 -11.02 4.56
C THR A 31 -5.07 -12.07 4.10
N SER A 32 -4.05 -11.63 3.36
CA SER A 32 -3.00 -12.46 2.79
C SER A 32 -1.72 -11.65 2.65
N ASP A 33 -0.61 -12.36 2.47
CA ASP A 33 0.66 -11.71 2.15
C ASP A 33 0.61 -11.12 0.75
N TRP A 34 1.13 -9.90 0.65
CA TRP A 34 1.22 -9.19 -0.61
C TRP A 34 2.53 -9.58 -1.30
N ASP A 35 2.52 -9.53 -2.62
CA ASP A 35 3.68 -9.87 -3.45
C ASP A 35 4.05 -8.62 -4.23
N VAL A 36 4.87 -7.77 -3.61
CA VAL A 36 5.30 -6.47 -4.14
C VAL A 36 6.81 -6.54 -4.28
N VAL A 37 7.29 -6.68 -5.52
CA VAL A 37 8.71 -6.89 -5.81
C VAL A 37 9.18 -5.88 -6.85
N VAL A 38 10.25 -5.16 -6.54
CA VAL A 38 10.96 -4.34 -7.53
C VAL A 38 12.07 -5.17 -8.14
N ASN A 39 12.13 -5.22 -9.45
CA ASN A 39 13.22 -5.83 -10.20
C ASN A 39 13.99 -4.73 -10.92
N THR A 40 15.30 -4.67 -10.70
CA THR A 40 16.20 -3.73 -11.39
C THR A 40 17.13 -4.46 -12.33
N VAL A 41 17.50 -3.79 -13.43
CA VAL A 41 18.60 -4.17 -14.30
C VAL A 41 19.41 -2.90 -14.54
N ASP A 42 20.65 -2.88 -14.03
CA ASP A 42 21.57 -1.74 -14.10
C ASP A 42 20.91 -0.39 -13.75
N SER A 43 20.07 -0.39 -12.70
CA SER A 43 19.16 0.73 -12.43
C SER A 43 19.04 1.02 -10.94
N LYS A 44 18.85 2.30 -10.62
CA LYS A 44 18.36 2.77 -9.32
C LYS A 44 16.85 2.54 -9.26
N TYR A 45 16.26 2.66 -8.09
CA TYR A 45 14.80 2.71 -8.04
C TYR A 45 14.27 3.41 -6.80
N LYS A 46 13.14 4.10 -6.96
CA LYS A 46 12.30 4.55 -5.85
C LYS A 46 10.88 4.09 -6.06
N LEU A 47 10.35 3.34 -5.10
CA LEU A 47 8.97 2.91 -5.08
C LEU A 47 8.20 3.75 -4.08
N THR A 48 7.18 4.46 -4.59
CA THR A 48 6.18 5.12 -3.77
C THR A 48 4.79 4.55 -4.03
N ALA A 49 3.89 4.73 -3.08
CA ALA A 49 2.50 4.36 -3.25
C ALA A 49 1.56 5.39 -2.62
N SER A 50 0.40 5.57 -3.22
CA SER A 50 -0.72 6.35 -2.66
C SER A 50 -2.02 5.57 -2.81
N ALA A 51 -3.04 5.93 -2.06
CA ALA A 51 -4.33 5.28 -2.09
C ALA A 51 -5.45 6.29 -2.24
N ASP A 52 -6.43 5.92 -3.06
CA ASP A 52 -7.65 6.69 -3.21
C ASP A 52 -8.57 6.47 -1.99
N PRO A 53 -9.52 7.38 -1.73
CA PRO A 53 -10.56 7.14 -0.73
C PRO A 53 -11.32 5.84 -1.00
N LEU A 54 -11.53 5.07 0.06
CA LEU A 54 -12.34 3.86 0.02
C LEU A 54 -13.82 4.23 0.06
N THR A 55 -14.61 3.70 -0.88
CA THR A 55 -16.04 4.03 -1.00
C THR A 55 -16.91 2.77 -1.12
N THR A 56 -18.17 2.86 -0.67
CA THR A 56 -19.15 1.79 -0.90
C THR A 56 -19.63 1.81 -2.35
N GLY A 57 -19.66 0.63 -2.99
CA GLY A 57 -20.19 0.48 -4.34
C GLY A 57 -21.72 0.52 -4.34
N GLY A 58 -22.31 1.65 -4.71
CA GLY A 58 -23.76 1.83 -4.85
C GLY A 58 -24.08 3.14 -5.57
N SER A 59 -25.11 3.13 -6.42
CA SER A 59 -25.49 4.27 -7.27
C SER A 59 -26.31 5.35 -6.54
N THR A 60 -26.83 5.07 -5.35
CA THR A 60 -27.71 5.99 -4.60
C THR A 60 -27.21 6.36 -3.20
N ASP A 61 -26.31 5.55 -2.60
CA ASP A 61 -25.78 5.77 -1.25
C ASP A 61 -24.29 5.39 -1.18
N THR A 62 -23.44 6.19 -1.83
CA THR A 62 -21.97 6.07 -1.70
C THR A 62 -21.53 6.72 -0.40
N HIS A 63 -20.97 5.91 0.50
CA HIS A 63 -20.29 6.37 1.70
C HIS A 63 -18.79 6.23 1.51
N THR A 64 -18.05 7.29 1.82
CA THR A 64 -16.60 7.20 1.99
C THR A 64 -16.28 6.62 3.36
N LEU A 65 -15.34 5.69 3.43
CA LEU A 65 -14.87 5.14 4.69
C LEU A 65 -14.21 6.25 5.51
N SER A 66 -14.61 6.39 6.77
CA SER A 66 -13.88 7.21 7.72
C SER A 66 -12.56 6.52 8.07
N GLY A 67 -11.46 6.98 7.47
CA GLY A 67 -10.15 6.34 7.52
C GLY A 67 -9.55 6.20 6.11
N GLY A 68 -8.71 5.19 5.91
CA GLY A 68 -8.02 4.96 4.65
C GLY A 68 -6.82 4.04 4.79
N LEU A 69 -6.09 3.86 3.69
CA LEU A 69 -4.85 3.09 3.71
C LEU A 69 -3.75 3.91 4.39
N VAL A 70 -2.97 3.23 5.21
CA VAL A 70 -1.79 3.77 5.87
C VAL A 70 -0.61 2.85 5.58
N TYR A 71 0.58 3.43 5.46
CA TYR A 71 1.82 2.68 5.46
C TYR A 71 2.43 2.75 6.86
N VAL A 72 2.69 1.59 7.45
CA VAL A 72 3.43 1.46 8.71
C VAL A 72 4.82 0.96 8.38
N ASP A 73 5.82 1.82 8.55
CA ASP A 73 7.20 1.51 8.20
C ASP A 73 7.70 0.29 9.01
N PRO A 74 8.17 -0.79 8.37
CA PRO A 74 8.59 -2.00 9.07
C PRO A 74 9.81 -1.84 9.99
N LYS A 75 10.63 -0.81 9.78
CA LYS A 75 11.85 -0.56 10.56
C LYS A 75 11.58 0.34 11.77
N THR A 76 10.74 1.36 11.58
CA THR A 76 10.49 2.41 12.58
C THR A 76 9.13 2.29 13.27
N GLY A 77 8.18 1.58 12.68
CA GLY A 77 6.79 1.49 13.14
C GLY A 77 5.97 2.77 12.93
N ILE A 78 6.54 3.79 12.28
CA ILE A 78 5.85 5.06 12.04
C ILE A 78 4.75 4.84 10.99
N SER A 79 3.54 5.29 11.32
CA SER A 79 2.40 5.25 10.41
C SER A 79 2.25 6.55 9.63
N GLN A 80 2.05 6.44 8.32
CA GLN A 80 1.80 7.55 7.40
C GLN A 80 0.50 7.31 6.62
N SER A 81 -0.31 8.35 6.47
CA SER A 81 -1.49 8.31 5.59
C SER A 81 -1.06 8.18 4.14
N MET A 82 -1.70 7.29 3.37
CA MET A 82 -1.43 7.11 1.94
C MET A 82 -2.29 8.02 1.05
N THR A 83 -2.98 9.02 1.63
CA THR A 83 -3.68 10.08 0.87
C THR A 83 -2.73 10.91 0.00
N SER A 84 -1.43 10.85 0.29
CA SER A 84 -0.33 11.36 -0.53
C SER A 84 0.69 10.24 -0.75
N PRO A 85 1.50 10.29 -1.82
CA PRO A 85 2.55 9.29 -2.05
C PRO A 85 3.48 9.14 -0.84
N VAL A 86 3.69 7.91 -0.41
CA VAL A 86 4.65 7.53 0.64
C VAL A 86 5.74 6.65 0.04
N THR A 87 7.00 6.87 0.44
CA THR A 87 8.12 6.01 0.01
C THR A 87 8.06 4.69 0.75
N LEU A 88 8.02 3.59 -0.01
CA LEU A 88 8.04 2.23 0.55
C LEU A 88 9.45 1.66 0.58
N SER A 89 10.23 1.95 -0.47
CA SER A 89 11.61 1.52 -0.61
C SER A 89 12.33 2.31 -1.68
N GLU A 90 13.65 2.45 -1.53
CA GLU A 90 14.50 3.08 -2.53
C GLU A 90 15.91 2.47 -2.50
N ASN A 91 16.60 2.51 -3.65
CA ASN A 91 18.01 2.22 -3.79
C ASN A 91 18.66 3.17 -4.79
N ASP A 92 19.61 3.98 -4.30
CA ASP A 92 20.33 4.99 -5.06
C ASP A 92 21.51 4.44 -5.87
N SER A 93 21.75 3.13 -5.80
CA SER A 93 22.80 2.44 -6.56
C SER A 93 22.21 1.73 -7.76
N GLU A 94 22.94 1.78 -8.88
CA GLU A 94 22.63 0.98 -10.06
C GLU A 94 22.85 -0.49 -9.74
N THR A 95 21.77 -1.26 -9.77
CA THR A 95 21.79 -2.67 -9.39
C THR A 95 21.06 -3.53 -10.40
N THR A 96 21.45 -4.80 -10.47
CA THR A 96 20.67 -5.84 -11.15
C THR A 96 20.24 -6.86 -10.10
N TYR A 97 19.08 -6.62 -9.47
CA TYR A 97 18.64 -7.42 -8.33
C TYR A 97 17.12 -7.45 -8.18
N LYS A 98 16.63 -8.32 -7.27
CA LYS A 98 15.23 -8.40 -6.86
C LYS A 98 15.07 -7.90 -5.44
N TYR A 99 14.22 -6.91 -5.25
CA TYR A 99 13.89 -6.33 -3.96
C TYR A 99 12.45 -6.71 -3.59
N PRO A 100 12.26 -7.78 -2.79
CA PRO A 100 10.93 -8.14 -2.32
C PRO A 100 10.51 -7.18 -1.19
N ILE A 101 9.77 -6.14 -1.55
CA ILE A 101 9.41 -5.06 -0.63
C ILE A 101 8.48 -5.59 0.46
N SER A 102 7.50 -6.40 0.07
CA SER A 102 6.49 -6.95 0.98
C SER A 102 7.01 -8.03 1.93
N ASP A 103 8.17 -8.65 1.67
CA ASP A 103 8.78 -9.64 2.59
C ASP A 103 9.15 -9.02 3.94
N SER A 104 9.38 -7.71 3.97
CA SER A 104 9.64 -6.97 5.21
C SER A 104 8.38 -6.66 6.01
N TRP A 105 7.18 -6.89 5.45
CA TRP A 105 5.92 -6.47 6.05
C TRP A 105 5.33 -7.57 6.94
N SER A 106 5.40 -7.37 8.26
CA SER A 106 4.70 -8.20 9.23
C SER A 106 3.19 -7.96 9.22
N ALA A 107 2.42 -8.78 9.94
CA ALA A 107 0.97 -8.60 10.08
C ALA A 107 0.55 -7.21 10.61
N ASP A 108 1.46 -6.48 11.26
CA ASP A 108 1.25 -5.15 11.84
C ASP A 108 2.12 -4.05 11.19
N SER A 109 2.79 -4.35 10.07
CA SER A 109 3.57 -3.37 9.28
C SER A 109 3.29 -3.51 7.77
N GLY A 110 3.81 -2.56 6.98
CA GLY A 110 3.48 -2.43 5.56
C GLY A 110 2.20 -1.64 5.33
N ILE A 111 1.50 -1.94 4.23
CA ILE A 111 0.23 -1.28 3.91
C ILE A 111 -0.89 -1.92 4.71
N LEU A 112 -1.57 -1.13 5.53
CA LEU A 112 -2.69 -1.53 6.39
C LEU A 112 -3.89 -0.62 6.15
N LEU A 113 -5.07 -1.08 6.57
CA LEU A 113 -6.28 -0.28 6.53
C LEU A 113 -6.51 0.34 7.91
N LYS A 114 -6.57 1.66 8.00
CA LYS A 114 -7.03 2.38 9.19
C LYS A 114 -8.52 2.68 9.05
N VAL A 115 -9.31 2.23 10.02
CA VAL A 115 -10.75 2.52 10.11
C VAL A 115 -10.96 3.35 11.36
N ASP A 116 -11.54 4.54 11.22
CA ASP A 116 -11.87 5.39 12.37
C ASP A 116 -13.20 4.98 13.01
N SER A 117 -13.57 5.64 14.11
CA SER A 117 -14.78 5.30 14.88
C SER A 117 -16.06 5.44 14.05
N ASN A 118 -17.02 4.55 14.29
CA ASN A 118 -18.36 4.58 13.69
C ASN A 118 -18.37 4.60 12.14
N PRO A 119 -17.66 3.69 11.46
CA PRO A 119 -17.76 3.56 10.01
C PRO A 119 -19.16 3.08 9.62
N PHE A 120 -19.66 3.52 8.47
CA PHE A 120 -20.86 2.94 7.89
C PHE A 120 -20.63 1.45 7.59
N ALA A 121 -21.66 0.63 7.79
CA ALA A 121 -21.57 -0.78 7.44
C ALA A 121 -21.61 -0.92 5.92
N GLY A 122 -20.67 -1.68 5.35
CA GLY A 122 -20.62 -1.90 3.92
C GLY A 122 -19.31 -2.54 3.47
N SER A 123 -19.27 -2.94 2.19
CA SER A 123 -18.03 -3.32 1.52
C SER A 123 -17.46 -2.09 0.83
N TYR A 124 -16.18 -1.83 1.07
CA TYR A 124 -15.48 -0.67 0.56
C TYR A 124 -14.42 -1.08 -0.45
N SER A 125 -14.27 -0.29 -1.51
CA SER A 125 -13.25 -0.46 -2.53
C SER A 125 -12.66 0.89 -2.93
N GLY A 126 -11.42 0.87 -3.42
CA GLY A 126 -10.68 2.06 -3.83
C GLY A 126 -9.42 1.66 -4.60
N GLY A 127 -8.74 2.64 -5.19
CA GLY A 127 -7.51 2.44 -5.92
C GLY A 127 -6.27 2.46 -5.02
N LEU A 128 -5.30 1.61 -5.36
CA LEU A 128 -3.94 1.69 -4.85
C LEU A 128 -3.02 2.02 -6.03
N ASN A 129 -2.38 3.16 -5.95
CA ASN A 129 -1.55 3.71 -7.02
C ASN A 129 -0.08 3.44 -6.67
N TRP A 130 0.61 2.72 -7.55
CA TRP A 130 2.04 2.46 -7.46
C TRP A 130 2.79 3.40 -8.40
N ASP A 131 3.84 4.02 -7.90
CA ASP A 131 4.73 4.85 -8.69
C ASP A 131 6.17 4.37 -8.49
N LEU A 132 6.78 3.90 -9.58
CA LEU A 132 8.14 3.38 -9.61
C LEU A 132 8.96 4.26 -10.55
N THR A 133 9.97 4.93 -10.01
CA THR A 133 10.95 5.67 -10.80
C THR A 133 12.28 4.94 -10.81
N ASP A 134 12.95 4.93 -11.96
CA ASP A 134 14.29 4.36 -12.17
C ASP A 134 15.41 5.41 -12.03
N SER A 135 15.03 6.64 -11.68
CA SER A 135 15.92 7.74 -11.36
C SER A 135 15.60 8.30 -9.97
N ILE A 136 16.66 8.60 -9.20
CA ILE A 136 16.62 9.30 -7.89
C ILE A 136 17.58 10.48 -7.95
#